data_AF-A4S1C7-F1
#
_entry.id   AF-A4S1C7-F1
#
_cell.length_a   1.000
_cell.length_b   1.000
_cell.length_c   1.000
_cell.angle_alpha   90.00
_cell.angle_beta   90.00
_cell.angle_gamma   90.00
#
_symmetry.space_group_name_H-M   'P 1'
#
loop_
_entity.id
_entity.type
_entity.pdbx_description
1 polymer ?
#
loop_
_entity_poly.entity_id
_entity_poly.type
_entity_poly.pdbx_seq_one_letter_code
_entity_poly.pdbx_strand_id
1 'polypeptide(L)'
;MKTRDDERALGGTNQNLTKARADDFYARQDGASTTYAFDRVFDETSDNRAVYEATTSKIVQNVIGGFNGTVFAYGQTSSGKTHTMHGTKEELGVIPLAVRDVFDAVRRHGSDREFLIRVSYLEIYNEKMMDLFDGAGEDEETSKLSIREDKERGTYVMGLREEVVTTPSQVLALLELGTTRRHVGATNMNAHSSRSHTIFRMIVESRAISGGMQGGADDGAAVLVSTLNLVDLAGSERMSKTGAEGQRAKEGAHINKSLMTLGVVINKLSEGVESKGGHIPYRDSKLTRILQPALGGNSKTAIVCAMTPAASHCEETHSTLKFAQRAKRVVNKATKNEVAANGATNAMLKRQQKEIAALKARLEEEGCAKVDDKAIEALRRRLAEADREKNLMALALEDGEEKAKEREAKISELEAKVKELNDALNEAKARDEEEDPH
;
A
#
# COMPACT_ATOMS: atom_id res chain seq x y z
N MET A 1 43.92 -0.18 -54.44
CA MET A 1 42.87 0.87 -54.48
C MET A 1 41.65 0.24 -53.80
N LYS A 2 41.50 0.45 -52.49
CA LYS A 2 40.40 1.23 -51.85
C LYS A 2 39.01 0.62 -52.12
N THR A 3 38.09 0.31 -51.20
CA THR A 3 37.91 0.44 -49.73
C THR A 3 36.45 -0.01 -49.46
N ARG A 4 36.16 -0.57 -48.25
CA ARG A 4 34.92 -0.32 -47.43
C ARG A 4 33.54 -0.77 -47.98
N ASP A 5 32.52 -1.14 -47.20
CA ASP A 5 32.26 -1.22 -45.75
C ASP A 5 31.01 -2.10 -45.55
N ASP A 6 30.89 -2.69 -44.36
CA ASP A 6 29.66 -3.15 -43.71
C ASP A 6 28.60 -2.03 -43.58
N GLU A 7 27.30 -2.33 -43.71
CA GLU A 7 26.23 -1.94 -42.74
C GLU A 7 24.80 -2.16 -43.29
N ARG A 8 23.98 -2.85 -42.47
CA ARG A 8 22.54 -2.70 -42.19
C ARG A 8 21.47 -2.93 -43.28
N ALA A 9 20.59 -3.89 -42.99
CA ALA A 9 19.18 -3.59 -42.69
C ALA A 9 18.53 -4.72 -41.87
N LEU A 10 18.56 -4.56 -40.55
CA LEU A 10 17.60 -5.13 -39.60
C LEU A 10 16.25 -4.44 -39.83
N GLY A 11 15.19 -5.22 -40.06
CA GLY A 11 13.85 -4.67 -40.29
C GLY A 11 12.78 -5.76 -40.39
N GLY A 12 12.73 -6.66 -39.40
CA GLY A 12 11.65 -7.64 -39.26
C GLY A 12 10.80 -7.31 -38.04
N THR A 13 9.75 -6.52 -38.21
CA THR A 13 8.69 -6.32 -37.21
C THR A 13 7.94 -7.65 -37.02
N ASN A 14 8.28 -8.39 -35.97
CA ASN A 14 7.63 -9.65 -35.63
C ASN A 14 6.32 -9.38 -34.87
N GLN A 15 5.23 -9.24 -35.63
CA GLN A 15 3.85 -9.07 -35.15
C GLN A 15 3.28 -10.38 -34.58
N ASN A 16 3.61 -10.75 -33.35
CA ASN A 16 2.97 -11.89 -32.68
C ASN A 16 1.85 -11.50 -31.72
N LEU A 17 1.56 -10.21 -31.56
CA LEU A 17 0.38 -9.68 -30.87
C LEU A 17 -0.19 -8.56 -31.74
N THR A 18 -1.44 -8.68 -32.16
CA THR A 18 -2.15 -7.65 -32.90
C THR A 18 -3.52 -7.44 -32.28
N LYS A 19 -3.81 -6.18 -31.94
CA LYS A 19 -5.10 -5.72 -31.41
C LYS A 19 -6.11 -5.70 -32.56
N ALA A 20 -7.11 -6.58 -32.50
CA ALA A 20 -8.22 -6.58 -33.45
C ALA A 20 -9.53 -6.31 -32.70
N ARG A 21 -9.81 -5.01 -32.47
CA ARG A 21 -10.96 -4.47 -31.74
C ARG A 21 -10.99 -4.81 -30.24
N ALA A 22 -11.88 -4.12 -29.51
CA ALA A 22 -11.67 -3.62 -28.15
C ALA A 22 -11.39 -4.65 -27.04
N ASP A 23 -11.55 -5.97 -27.23
CA ASP A 23 -11.66 -6.90 -26.09
C ASP A 23 -10.90 -8.24 -26.19
N ASP A 24 -10.17 -8.57 -27.27
CA ASP A 24 -9.54 -9.91 -27.41
C ASP A 24 -8.06 -9.89 -27.84
N PHE A 25 -7.23 -10.75 -27.23
CA PHE A 25 -5.81 -10.97 -27.59
C PHE A 25 -5.51 -12.44 -27.91
N TYR A 26 -4.58 -12.65 -28.86
CA TYR A 26 -4.20 -13.96 -29.39
C TYR A 26 -2.83 -14.40 -28.87
N ALA A 27 -2.70 -15.68 -28.49
CA ALA A 27 -1.40 -16.36 -28.37
C ALA A 27 -1.36 -17.50 -29.42
N ARG A 28 -0.34 -17.49 -30.31
CA ARG A 28 -0.12 -18.54 -31.31
C ARG A 28 0.88 -19.58 -30.79
N GLN A 29 0.46 -20.84 -30.76
CA GLN A 29 1.34 -22.01 -30.75
C GLN A 29 0.78 -22.97 -31.81
N ASP A 30 1.61 -23.31 -32.81
CA ASP A 30 1.37 -24.32 -33.85
C ASP A 30 -0.06 -24.43 -34.41
N GLY A 31 -0.37 -23.62 -35.43
CA GLY A 31 -1.54 -23.84 -36.30
C GLY A 31 -2.94 -23.62 -35.69
N ALA A 32 -3.07 -23.58 -34.36
CA ALA A 32 -4.31 -23.28 -33.65
C ALA A 32 -4.14 -22.01 -32.79
N SER A 33 -4.84 -20.94 -33.15
CA SER A 33 -4.88 -19.73 -32.32
C SER A 33 -5.64 -20.03 -31.03
N THR A 34 -5.00 -19.86 -29.87
CA THR A 34 -5.68 -19.92 -28.57
C THR A 34 -6.13 -18.51 -28.19
N THR A 35 -7.43 -18.34 -27.93
CA THR A 35 -8.05 -17.06 -27.57
C THR A 35 -8.39 -17.05 -26.07
N TYR A 36 -8.13 -15.92 -25.41
CA TYR A 36 -8.44 -15.71 -24.00
C TYR A 36 -9.26 -14.43 -23.82
N ALA A 37 -10.28 -14.48 -22.97
CA ALA A 37 -11.17 -13.35 -22.69
C ALA A 37 -11.09 -12.91 -21.23
N PHE A 38 -10.75 -11.64 -20.99
CA PHE A 38 -10.59 -11.04 -19.66
C PHE A 38 -11.52 -9.83 -19.49
N ASP A 39 -11.54 -9.23 -18.30
CA ASP A 39 -12.38 -8.06 -18.03
C ASP A 39 -11.85 -6.80 -18.72
N ARG A 40 -10.53 -6.71 -18.89
CA ARG A 40 -9.80 -5.69 -19.65
C ARG A 40 -8.49 -6.27 -20.18
N VAL A 41 -8.02 -5.74 -21.30
CA VAL A 41 -6.66 -5.99 -21.79
C VAL A 41 -6.00 -4.68 -22.19
N PHE A 42 -4.73 -4.52 -21.84
CA PHE A 42 -3.91 -3.34 -22.10
C PHE A 42 -2.79 -3.73 -23.07
N ASP A 43 -2.59 -2.93 -24.11
CA ASP A 43 -1.49 -3.08 -25.07
C ASP A 43 -0.28 -2.24 -24.67
N GLU A 44 0.79 -2.28 -25.48
CA GLU A 44 1.98 -1.47 -25.30
C GLU A 44 1.76 0.05 -25.38
N THR A 45 0.59 0.52 -25.80
CA THR A 45 0.24 1.95 -25.86
C THR A 45 -0.47 2.45 -24.61
N SER A 46 -0.84 1.53 -23.70
CA SER A 46 -1.56 1.82 -22.47
C SER A 46 -0.58 2.22 -21.37
N ASP A 47 -0.82 3.35 -20.73
CA ASP A 47 -0.02 3.82 -19.59
C ASP A 47 -0.54 3.30 -18.24
N ASN A 48 0.26 3.46 -17.20
CA ASN A 48 -0.07 3.07 -15.84
C ASN A 48 -1.31 3.81 -15.30
N ARG A 49 -1.61 5.02 -15.79
CA ARG A 49 -2.82 5.78 -15.44
C ARG A 49 -4.07 5.05 -15.93
N ALA A 50 -4.09 4.62 -17.20
CA ALA A 50 -5.19 3.86 -17.77
C ALA A 50 -5.38 2.51 -17.06
N VAL A 51 -4.28 1.82 -16.73
CA VAL A 51 -4.33 0.58 -15.93
C VAL A 51 -4.94 0.86 -14.55
N TYR A 52 -4.50 1.90 -13.87
CA TYR A 52 -5.00 2.30 -12.55
C TYR A 52 -6.50 2.64 -12.58
N GLU A 53 -6.94 3.45 -13.54
CA GLU A 53 -8.32 3.89 -13.67
C GLU A 53 -9.27 2.70 -13.89
N ALA A 54 -8.88 1.76 -14.74
CA ALA A 54 -9.69 0.59 -15.07
C ALA A 54 -9.69 -0.50 -13.98
N THR A 55 -8.64 -0.61 -13.16
CA THR A 55 -8.49 -1.74 -12.21
C THR A 55 -8.62 -1.34 -10.74
N THR A 56 -8.08 -0.18 -10.34
CA THR A 56 -7.78 0.13 -8.94
C THR A 56 -8.61 1.29 -8.40
N SER A 57 -8.93 2.30 -9.22
CA SER A 57 -9.68 3.49 -8.79
C SER A 57 -10.97 3.15 -8.02
N LYS A 58 -11.78 2.24 -8.55
CA LYS A 58 -13.02 1.78 -7.91
C LYS A 58 -12.76 1.01 -6.62
N ILE A 59 -11.65 0.26 -6.54
CA ILE A 59 -11.26 -0.43 -5.30
C ILE A 59 -10.89 0.59 -4.23
N VAL A 60 -10.17 1.66 -4.57
CA VAL A 60 -9.88 2.77 -3.65
C VAL A 60 -11.16 3.40 -3.12
N GLN A 61 -12.14 3.71 -3.99
CA GLN A 61 -13.42 4.26 -3.53
C GLN A 61 -14.18 3.28 -2.61
N ASN A 62 -14.15 1.97 -2.88
CA ASN A 62 -14.72 0.96 -1.99
C ASN A 62 -14.01 0.91 -0.62
N VAL A 63 -12.69 1.09 -0.60
CA VAL A 63 -11.90 1.15 0.64
C VAL A 63 -12.32 2.34 1.49
N ILE A 64 -12.44 3.52 0.90
CA ILE A 64 -12.98 4.70 1.62
C ILE A 64 -14.39 4.43 2.16
N GLY A 65 -15.20 3.66 1.43
CA GLY A 65 -16.53 3.20 1.85
C GLY A 65 -16.56 2.06 2.88
N GLY A 66 -15.41 1.60 3.38
CA GLY A 66 -15.33 0.58 4.43
C GLY A 66 -15.22 -0.87 3.94
N PHE A 67 -14.95 -1.12 2.65
CA PHE A 67 -14.68 -2.46 2.13
C PHE A 67 -13.18 -2.75 2.05
N ASN A 68 -12.77 -4.00 2.27
CA ASN A 68 -11.38 -4.37 1.98
C ASN A 68 -11.11 -4.36 0.47
N GLY A 69 -9.89 -3.98 0.10
CA GLY A 69 -9.40 -3.93 -1.26
C GLY A 69 -8.08 -4.66 -1.42
N THR A 70 -7.87 -5.33 -2.56
CA THR A 70 -6.57 -5.92 -2.89
C THR A 70 -6.30 -5.82 -4.37
N VAL A 71 -5.13 -5.31 -4.73
CA VAL A 71 -4.64 -5.32 -6.11
C VAL A 71 -3.27 -5.99 -6.11
N PHE A 72 -3.07 -6.96 -6.99
CA PHE A 72 -1.76 -7.59 -7.12
C PHE A 72 -1.35 -7.81 -8.57
N ALA A 73 -0.07 -7.57 -8.83
CA ALA A 73 0.54 -7.82 -10.13
C ALA A 73 1.15 -9.23 -10.19
N TYR A 74 0.87 -9.97 -11.25
CA TYR A 74 1.32 -11.35 -11.47
C TYR A 74 1.92 -11.52 -12.87
N GLY A 75 2.94 -12.35 -13.00
CA GLY A 75 3.61 -12.63 -14.27
C GLY A 75 5.10 -12.89 -14.10
N GLN A 76 5.79 -13.25 -15.19
CA GLN A 76 7.21 -13.57 -15.14
C GLN A 76 8.09 -12.37 -14.78
N THR A 77 9.33 -12.60 -14.38
CA THR A 77 10.31 -11.53 -14.22
C THR A 77 10.46 -10.72 -15.51
N SER A 78 10.62 -9.40 -15.34
CA SER A 78 10.70 -8.43 -16.42
C SER A 78 9.45 -8.31 -17.31
N SER A 79 8.29 -8.83 -16.88
CA SER A 79 7.03 -8.65 -17.63
C SER A 79 6.32 -7.33 -17.38
N GLY A 80 6.82 -6.49 -16.45
CA GLY A 80 6.24 -5.18 -16.13
C GLY A 80 5.53 -5.07 -14.77
N LYS A 81 5.52 -6.12 -13.93
CA LYS A 81 4.85 -6.09 -12.60
C LYS A 81 5.23 -4.86 -11.74
N THR A 82 6.51 -4.68 -11.46
CA THR A 82 7.01 -3.55 -10.66
C THR A 82 6.80 -2.21 -11.38
N HIS A 83 6.90 -2.17 -12.71
CA HIS A 83 6.55 -0.97 -13.49
C HIS A 83 5.07 -0.60 -13.30
N THR A 84 4.17 -1.58 -13.33
CA THR A 84 2.75 -1.32 -13.09
C THR A 84 2.46 -0.93 -11.65
N MET A 85 3.10 -1.57 -10.67
CA MET A 85 2.81 -1.31 -9.25
C MET A 85 3.48 -0.03 -8.73
N HIS A 86 4.76 0.17 -8.97
CA HIS A 86 5.52 1.33 -8.50
C HIS A 86 5.64 2.42 -9.55
N GLY A 87 5.88 2.03 -10.81
CA GLY A 87 6.15 2.96 -11.90
C GLY A 87 7.55 3.55 -11.88
N THR A 88 7.72 4.61 -12.64
CA THR A 88 8.93 5.44 -12.69
C THR A 88 8.62 6.85 -12.17
N LYS A 89 9.61 7.74 -12.19
CA LYS A 89 9.40 9.15 -11.82
C LYS A 89 8.53 9.87 -12.85
N GLU A 90 8.63 9.46 -14.11
CA GLU A 90 7.92 10.01 -15.25
C GLU A 90 6.51 9.41 -15.38
N GLU A 91 6.34 8.13 -15.01
CA GLU A 91 5.09 7.39 -15.14
C GLU A 91 4.76 6.65 -13.84
N LEU A 92 3.96 7.30 -12.99
CA LEU A 92 3.56 6.76 -11.69
C LEU A 92 2.76 5.46 -11.82
N GLY A 93 3.10 4.45 -11.03
CA GLY A 93 2.38 3.18 -10.97
C GLY A 93 1.13 3.22 -10.10
N VAL A 94 0.51 2.05 -9.94
CA VAL A 94 -0.73 1.85 -9.17
C VAL A 94 -0.60 2.30 -7.71
N ILE A 95 0.53 2.05 -7.05
CA ILE A 95 0.76 2.41 -5.63
C ILE A 95 0.75 3.92 -5.42
N PRO A 96 1.64 4.72 -6.04
CA PRO A 96 1.63 6.17 -5.83
C PRO A 96 0.32 6.82 -6.30
N LEU A 97 -0.31 6.31 -7.37
CA LEU A 97 -1.64 6.77 -7.81
C LEU A 97 -2.75 6.47 -6.79
N ALA A 98 -2.76 5.27 -6.21
CA ALA A 98 -3.72 4.89 -5.17
C ALA A 98 -3.54 5.72 -3.89
N VAL A 99 -2.29 5.99 -3.49
CA VAL A 99 -1.99 6.87 -2.34
C VAL A 99 -2.61 8.24 -2.56
N ARG A 100 -2.37 8.86 -3.73
CA ARG A 100 -2.98 10.16 -4.05
C ARG A 100 -4.51 10.09 -3.99
N ASP A 101 -5.13 9.12 -4.67
CA ASP A 101 -6.59 9.04 -4.74
C ASP A 101 -7.25 8.77 -3.38
N VAL A 102 -6.61 8.00 -2.49
CA VAL A 102 -7.07 7.83 -1.10
C VAL A 102 -7.12 9.17 -0.38
N PHE A 103 -6.03 9.94 -0.41
CA PHE A 103 -6.00 11.24 0.27
C PHE A 103 -6.91 12.27 -0.40
N ASP A 104 -7.07 12.22 -1.72
CA ASP A 104 -8.02 13.06 -2.45
C ASP A 104 -9.46 12.73 -2.03
N ALA A 105 -9.79 11.45 -1.87
CA ALA A 105 -11.09 10.99 -1.36
C ALA A 105 -11.32 11.38 0.11
N VAL A 106 -10.31 11.26 0.97
CA VAL A 106 -10.38 11.71 2.37
C VAL A 106 -10.69 13.20 2.44
N ARG A 107 -10.02 14.04 1.63
CA ARG A 107 -10.31 15.48 1.59
C ARG A 107 -11.73 15.78 1.11
N ARG A 108 -12.23 15.03 0.12
CA ARG A 108 -13.63 15.15 -0.36
C ARG A 108 -14.67 14.80 0.72
N HIS A 109 -14.35 13.91 1.66
CA HIS A 109 -15.25 13.47 2.74
C HIS A 109 -14.94 14.12 4.11
N GLY A 110 -13.97 15.03 4.18
CA GLY A 110 -13.45 15.56 5.44
C GLY A 110 -14.44 16.42 6.23
N SER A 111 -15.53 16.88 5.63
CA SER A 111 -16.63 17.59 6.31
C SER A 111 -17.55 16.65 7.09
N ASP A 112 -17.68 15.40 6.64
CA ASP A 112 -18.69 14.45 7.13
C ASP A 112 -18.07 13.36 7.99
N ARG A 113 -16.77 13.09 7.78
CA ARG A 113 -16.04 11.98 8.39
C ARG A 113 -14.62 12.37 8.73
N GLU A 114 -14.17 11.89 9.88
CA GLU A 114 -12.76 11.89 10.25
C GLU A 114 -12.10 10.58 9.83
N PHE A 115 -10.82 10.67 9.46
CA PHE A 115 -10.05 9.54 8.94
C PHE A 115 -8.73 9.38 9.72
N LEU A 116 -8.37 8.12 10.00
CA LEU A 116 -7.06 7.72 10.48
C LEU A 116 -6.46 6.73 9.48
N ILE A 117 -5.31 7.08 8.91
CA ILE A 117 -4.61 6.23 7.95
C ILE A 117 -3.32 5.71 8.57
N ARG A 118 -3.12 4.39 8.46
CA ARG A 118 -1.86 3.73 8.79
C ARG A 118 -1.32 2.96 7.61
N VAL A 119 -0.01 2.95 7.44
CA VAL A 119 0.66 2.21 6.37
C VAL A 119 1.66 1.21 6.94
N SER A 120 1.85 0.09 6.25
CA SER A 120 2.87 -0.92 6.54
C SER A 120 3.42 -1.45 5.23
N TYR A 121 4.69 -1.88 5.21
CA TYR A 121 5.32 -2.42 4.01
C TYR A 121 6.09 -3.68 4.34
N LEU A 122 5.63 -4.81 3.80
CA LEU A 122 6.14 -6.14 4.11
C LEU A 122 6.83 -6.73 2.88
N GLU A 123 7.98 -7.36 3.08
CA GLU A 123 8.61 -8.25 2.11
C GLU A 123 8.47 -9.71 2.57
N ILE A 124 8.18 -10.60 1.62
CA ILE A 124 8.21 -12.04 1.82
C ILE A 124 9.23 -12.62 0.86
N TYR A 125 10.32 -13.17 1.41
CA TYR A 125 11.36 -13.85 0.65
C TYR A 125 11.66 -15.19 1.30
N ASN A 126 11.67 -16.26 0.51
CA ASN A 126 11.99 -17.61 1.00
C ASN A 126 11.15 -18.01 2.24
N GLU A 127 9.85 -17.66 2.24
CA GLU A 127 8.90 -17.82 3.35
C GLU A 127 9.27 -17.10 4.67
N LYS A 128 10.33 -16.27 4.67
CA LYS A 128 10.65 -15.31 5.73
C LYS A 128 9.94 -13.98 5.46
N MET A 129 9.42 -13.38 6.52
CA MET A 129 8.76 -12.08 6.49
C MET A 129 9.73 -11.02 7.01
N MET A 130 9.83 -9.89 6.32
CA MET A 130 10.71 -8.77 6.69
C MET A 130 9.91 -7.47 6.66
N ASP A 131 10.06 -6.66 7.69
CA ASP A 131 9.46 -5.34 7.76
C ASP A 131 10.34 -4.33 7.02
N LEU A 132 9.83 -3.72 5.95
CA LEU A 132 10.59 -2.74 5.17
C LEU A 132 10.65 -1.36 5.83
N PHE A 133 9.87 -1.11 6.90
CA PHE A 133 9.95 0.09 7.73
C PHE A 133 10.85 -0.08 8.95
N ASP A 134 11.27 -1.30 9.29
CA ASP A 134 12.31 -1.52 10.28
C ASP A 134 13.71 -1.40 9.65
N GLY A 135 14.59 -0.69 10.35
CA GLY A 135 15.99 -0.48 9.94
C GLY A 135 16.97 -1.39 10.68
N ALA A 136 16.50 -2.12 11.70
CA ALA A 136 17.27 -3.14 12.38
C ALA A 136 17.38 -4.37 11.47
N GLY A 137 18.41 -4.38 10.63
CA GLY A 137 18.74 -5.51 9.77
C GLY A 137 18.96 -6.77 10.59
N GLU A 138 18.48 -7.90 10.06
CA GLU A 138 19.02 -9.26 10.22
C GLU A 138 19.33 -9.81 11.63
N ASP A 139 19.03 -9.10 12.72
CA ASP A 139 19.12 -9.67 14.07
C ASP A 139 17.92 -10.62 14.25
N GLU A 140 18.17 -11.92 14.06
CA GLU A 140 17.19 -13.01 14.12
C GLU A 140 16.34 -13.05 15.40
N GLU A 141 16.71 -12.29 16.43
CA GLU A 141 15.99 -12.20 17.71
C GLU A 141 14.96 -11.06 17.80
N THR A 142 15.05 -9.99 17.01
CA THR A 142 14.31 -8.73 17.28
C THR A 142 13.00 -8.57 16.50
N SER A 143 12.82 -9.19 15.33
CA SER A 143 11.58 -9.08 14.54
C SER A 143 10.84 -10.42 14.37
N LYS A 144 10.25 -10.93 15.46
CA LYS A 144 9.36 -12.13 15.42
C LYS A 144 8.02 -11.82 14.75
N LEU A 145 8.03 -11.55 13.44
CA LEU A 145 6.82 -11.37 12.62
C LEU A 145 6.02 -12.68 12.58
N SER A 146 4.73 -12.62 12.93
CA SER A 146 3.86 -13.81 12.93
C SER A 146 2.48 -13.52 12.38
N ILE A 147 1.98 -14.41 11.51
CA ILE A 147 0.63 -14.29 10.95
C ILE A 147 -0.37 -14.81 11.99
N ARG A 148 -1.30 -13.94 12.40
CA ARG A 148 -2.39 -14.26 13.33
C ARG A 148 -3.74 -13.97 12.67
N GLU A 149 -4.76 -14.61 13.21
CA GLU A 149 -6.16 -14.44 12.81
C GLU A 149 -6.91 -13.91 14.02
N ASP A 150 -7.68 -12.84 13.82
CA ASP A 150 -8.59 -12.29 14.82
C ASP A 150 -10.00 -12.21 14.23
N LYS A 151 -11.03 -12.38 15.07
CA LYS A 151 -12.42 -12.43 14.61
C LYS A 151 -12.90 -11.09 14.05
N GLU A 152 -12.38 -9.97 14.56
CA GLU A 152 -12.77 -8.61 14.16
C GLU A 152 -11.81 -8.07 13.10
N ARG A 153 -10.49 -8.29 13.28
CA ARG A 153 -9.46 -7.75 12.39
C ARG A 153 -9.19 -8.61 11.15
N GLY A 154 -9.61 -9.88 11.16
CA GLY A 154 -9.23 -10.86 10.16
C GLY A 154 -7.75 -11.25 10.28
N THR A 155 -7.15 -11.69 9.17
CA THR A 155 -5.73 -12.06 9.13
C THR A 155 -4.83 -10.83 9.19
N TYR A 156 -3.86 -10.81 10.11
CA TYR A 156 -2.88 -9.74 10.26
C TYR A 156 -1.49 -10.28 10.62
N VAL A 157 -0.46 -9.46 10.39
CA VAL A 157 0.92 -9.77 10.78
C VAL A 157 1.21 -9.06 12.10
N MET A 158 1.37 -9.83 13.16
CA MET A 158 1.82 -9.33 14.46
C MET A 158 3.31 -8.96 14.38
N GLY A 159 3.66 -7.82 14.97
CA GLY A 159 5.03 -7.29 14.99
C GLY A 159 5.38 -6.44 13.75
N LEU A 160 4.50 -6.38 12.75
CA LEU A 160 4.70 -5.52 11.58
C LEU A 160 4.40 -4.07 11.97
N ARG A 161 5.37 -3.18 11.73
CA ARG A 161 5.28 -1.75 12.03
C ARG A 161 4.21 -1.10 11.16
N GLU A 162 3.34 -0.33 11.81
CA GLU A 162 2.28 0.46 11.19
C GLU A 162 2.54 1.95 11.48
N GLU A 163 2.85 2.72 10.45
CA GLU A 163 3.12 4.16 10.55
C GLU A 163 1.84 4.98 10.30
N VAL A 164 1.54 5.92 11.20
CA VAL A 164 0.43 6.85 11.03
C VAL A 164 0.85 7.95 10.06
N VAL A 165 0.00 8.23 9.08
CA VAL A 165 0.29 9.20 8.01
C VAL A 165 -0.85 10.18 7.82
N THR A 166 -0.51 11.45 7.58
CA THR A 166 -1.46 12.55 7.40
C THR A 166 -1.38 13.20 6.03
N THR A 167 -0.32 12.92 5.25
CA THR A 167 -0.15 13.46 3.91
C THR A 167 0.32 12.41 2.90
N PRO A 168 0.02 12.58 1.59
CA PRO A 168 0.55 11.72 0.54
C PRO A 168 2.08 11.66 0.52
N SER A 169 2.73 12.81 0.75
CA SER A 169 4.20 12.93 0.70
C SER A 169 4.89 12.08 1.76
N GLN A 170 4.33 11.95 2.96
CA GLN A 170 4.84 11.04 4.00
C GLN A 170 4.80 9.59 3.53
N VAL A 171 3.70 9.18 2.88
CA VAL A 171 3.57 7.81 2.36
C VAL A 171 4.57 7.53 1.24
N LEU A 172 4.76 8.49 0.32
CA LEU A 172 5.73 8.36 -0.77
C LEU A 172 7.17 8.27 -0.22
N ALA A 173 7.52 9.04 0.81
CA ALA A 173 8.82 8.95 1.47
C ALA A 173 9.03 7.58 2.15
N LEU A 174 8.00 7.04 2.82
CA LEU A 174 8.04 5.70 3.41
C LEU A 174 8.18 4.60 2.35
N LEU A 175 7.51 4.75 1.21
CA LEU A 175 7.66 3.84 0.06
C LEU A 175 9.08 3.85 -0.50
N GLU A 176 9.69 5.04 -0.64
CA GLU A 176 11.08 5.17 -1.10
C GLU A 176 12.06 4.58 -0.09
N LEU A 177 11.85 4.80 1.21
CA LEU A 177 12.63 4.20 2.29
C LEU A 177 12.60 2.66 2.22
N GLY A 178 11.40 2.08 2.15
CA GLY A 178 11.25 0.63 2.08
C GLY A 178 11.80 0.05 0.77
N THR A 179 11.67 0.77 -0.33
CA THR A 179 12.25 0.39 -1.62
C THR A 179 13.78 0.39 -1.55
N THR A 180 14.39 1.39 -0.92
CA THR A 180 15.84 1.47 -0.73
C THR A 180 16.35 0.29 0.11
N ARG A 181 15.65 -0.05 1.21
CA ARG A 181 16.01 -1.19 2.05
C ARG A 181 15.90 -2.53 1.32
N ARG A 182 14.85 -2.70 0.52
CA ARG A 182 14.72 -3.85 -0.39
C ARG A 182 15.92 -3.98 -1.33
N HIS A 183 16.43 -2.86 -1.88
CA HIS A 183 17.60 -2.86 -2.75
C HIS A 183 18.90 -3.18 -2.01
N VAL A 184 19.10 -2.65 -0.80
CA VAL A 184 20.29 -2.95 0.02
C VAL A 184 20.37 -4.44 0.36
N GLY A 185 19.23 -5.07 0.72
CA GLY A 185 19.15 -6.52 0.89
C GLY A 185 19.50 -7.29 -0.38
N ALA A 186 19.08 -6.79 -1.55
CA ALA A 186 19.39 -7.40 -2.85
C ALA A 186 20.86 -7.33 -3.26
N THR A 187 21.59 -6.29 -2.83
CA THR A 187 23.04 -6.14 -3.10
C THR A 187 23.91 -7.01 -2.20
N ASN A 188 23.50 -7.26 -0.95
CA ASN A 188 24.23 -8.15 -0.04
C ASN A 188 24.05 -9.65 -0.38
N MET A 189 22.96 -10.02 -1.07
CA MET A 189 22.69 -11.40 -1.49
C MET A 189 21.97 -11.40 -2.86
N ASN A 190 22.70 -11.64 -3.96
CA ASN A 190 22.23 -11.95 -5.33
C ASN A 190 20.78 -11.53 -5.72
N ALA A 191 20.61 -10.55 -6.61
CA ALA A 191 19.40 -10.28 -7.44
C ALA A 191 18.04 -10.68 -6.81
N HIS A 192 17.74 -10.14 -5.63
CA HIS A 192 16.62 -10.55 -4.75
C HIS A 192 15.24 -10.08 -5.21
N SER A 193 15.14 -8.95 -5.94
CA SER A 193 13.84 -8.30 -6.21
C SER A 193 12.88 -9.11 -7.08
N SER A 194 13.38 -9.98 -7.97
CA SER A 194 12.54 -10.86 -8.79
C SER A 194 11.99 -12.07 -8.05
N ARG A 195 12.52 -12.35 -6.85
CA ARG A 195 12.25 -13.57 -6.05
C ARG A 195 11.53 -13.29 -4.75
N SER A 196 11.31 -12.02 -4.41
CA SER A 196 10.55 -11.61 -3.24
C SER A 196 9.19 -11.02 -3.62
N HIS A 197 8.22 -11.20 -2.74
CA HIS A 197 6.91 -10.55 -2.82
C HIS A 197 6.94 -9.32 -1.92
N THR A 198 6.34 -8.21 -2.36
CA THR A 198 6.12 -7.06 -1.50
C THR A 198 4.64 -6.78 -1.35
N ILE A 199 4.22 -6.42 -0.13
CA ILE A 199 2.84 -6.08 0.22
C ILE A 199 2.87 -4.71 0.88
N PHE A 200 2.51 -3.68 0.12
CA PHE A 200 2.22 -2.37 0.67
C PHE A 200 0.77 -2.33 1.12
N ARG A 201 0.55 -2.06 2.41
CA ARG A 201 -0.78 -2.13 3.02
C ARG A 201 -1.13 -0.80 3.68
N MET A 202 -2.28 -0.28 3.30
CA MET A 202 -2.88 0.92 3.90
C MET A 202 -4.16 0.52 4.63
N ILE A 203 -4.25 0.88 5.91
CA ILE A 203 -5.43 0.70 6.74
C ILE A 203 -6.11 2.06 6.87
N VAL A 204 -7.37 2.14 6.46
CA VAL A 204 -8.18 3.35 6.54
C VAL A 204 -9.30 3.12 7.54
N GLU A 205 -9.21 3.86 8.65
CA GLU A 205 -10.27 3.94 9.65
C GLU A 205 -11.02 5.25 9.48
N SER A 206 -12.34 5.23 9.63
CA SER A 206 -13.14 6.45 9.53
C SER A 206 -14.38 6.44 10.40
N ARG A 207 -14.66 7.58 11.03
CA ARG A 207 -15.83 7.82 11.89
C ARG A 207 -16.63 9.00 11.35
N ALA A 208 -17.97 8.95 11.48
CA ALA A 208 -18.79 10.10 11.15
C ALA A 208 -18.54 11.24 12.14
N ILE A 209 -18.50 12.48 11.64
CA ILE A 209 -18.48 13.67 12.47
C ILE A 209 -19.93 13.91 12.90
N SER A 210 -20.24 13.68 14.17
CA SER A 210 -21.56 14.00 14.72
C SER A 210 -21.77 15.51 14.64
N GLY A 211 -22.62 15.97 13.72
CA GLY A 211 -22.94 17.38 13.58
C GLY A 211 -23.50 17.94 14.88
N GLY A 212 -22.91 19.02 15.38
CA GLY A 212 -23.44 19.76 16.52
C GLY A 212 -24.84 20.30 16.18
N MET A 213 -25.88 19.64 16.70
CA MET A 213 -27.18 20.18 17.13
C MET A 213 -28.20 19.03 17.24
N GLN A 214 -28.13 18.24 18.32
CA GLN A 214 -29.29 17.96 19.16
C GLN A 214 -28.83 17.22 20.41
N GLY A 215 -29.11 17.82 21.57
CA GLY A 215 -28.87 17.19 22.86
C GLY A 215 -29.70 15.91 22.97
N GLY A 216 -29.00 14.79 23.00
CA GLY A 216 -29.56 13.46 23.26
C GLY A 216 -28.44 12.45 23.07
N ALA A 217 -28.05 11.79 24.16
CA ALA A 217 -27.14 10.65 24.30
C ALA A 217 -26.29 10.28 23.06
N ASP A 218 -24.96 10.41 23.20
CA ASP A 218 -23.87 9.80 22.42
C ASP A 218 -24.29 8.51 21.67
N ASP A 219 -24.92 8.66 20.50
CA ASP A 219 -25.34 7.53 19.68
C ASP A 219 -24.16 7.15 18.80
N GLY A 220 -23.47 6.09 19.24
CA GLY A 220 -22.15 5.69 18.79
C GLY A 220 -22.07 5.39 17.29
N ALA A 221 -21.76 6.40 16.50
CA ALA A 221 -21.59 6.30 15.06
C ALA A 221 -20.59 5.19 14.69
N ALA A 222 -21.03 4.23 13.87
CA ALA A 222 -20.23 3.08 13.48
C ALA A 222 -18.90 3.49 12.82
N VAL A 223 -17.81 2.91 13.31
CA VAL A 223 -16.46 3.10 12.77
C VAL A 223 -16.28 2.16 11.59
N LEU A 224 -15.87 2.69 10.44
CA LEU A 224 -15.52 1.87 9.29
C LEU A 224 -14.03 1.57 9.32
N VAL A 225 -13.66 0.30 9.15
CA VAL A 225 -12.26 -0.13 9.10
C VAL A 225 -12.01 -0.92 7.83
N SER A 226 -11.17 -0.41 6.95
CA SER A 226 -10.86 -1.07 5.68
C SER A 226 -9.36 -1.20 5.49
N THR A 227 -8.97 -2.18 4.68
CA THR A 227 -7.58 -2.41 4.30
C THR A 227 -7.45 -2.43 2.79
N LEU A 228 -6.54 -1.62 2.26
CA LEU A 228 -6.05 -1.69 0.88
C LEU A 228 -4.70 -2.40 0.86
N ASN A 229 -4.62 -3.53 0.16
CA ASN A 229 -3.37 -4.26 -0.07
C ASN A 229 -2.93 -4.08 -1.53
N LEU A 230 -1.73 -3.58 -1.76
CA LEU A 230 -1.12 -3.41 -3.07
C LEU A 230 0.14 -4.28 -3.13
N VAL A 231 0.12 -5.30 -3.98
CA VAL A 231 1.10 -6.38 -3.94
C VAL A 231 1.86 -6.49 -5.26
N ASP A 232 3.19 -6.49 -5.16
CA ASP A 232 4.09 -6.84 -6.28
C ASP A 232 4.66 -8.23 -6.01
N LEU A 233 4.25 -9.22 -6.82
CA LEU A 233 4.66 -10.60 -6.63
C LEU A 233 6.02 -10.89 -7.27
N ALA A 234 6.71 -11.92 -6.79
CA ALA A 234 7.87 -12.51 -7.48
C ALA A 234 7.51 -13.02 -8.90
N GLY A 235 8.53 -13.27 -9.72
CA GLY A 235 8.39 -13.85 -11.05
C GLY A 235 7.71 -15.21 -11.03
N SER A 236 6.74 -15.42 -11.93
CA SER A 236 5.99 -16.69 -12.04
C SER A 236 6.67 -17.79 -12.85
N GLU A 237 7.84 -17.52 -13.43
CA GLU A 237 8.56 -18.45 -14.30
C GLU A 237 9.08 -19.69 -13.56
N ARG A 238 9.22 -20.80 -14.29
CA ARG A 238 9.75 -22.05 -13.74
C ARG A 238 11.26 -21.98 -13.54
N MET A 239 11.73 -22.38 -12.35
CA MET A 239 13.16 -22.42 -12.00
C MET A 239 13.99 -23.36 -12.88
N SER A 240 13.40 -24.35 -13.55
CA SER A 240 14.13 -25.24 -14.47
C SER A 240 14.77 -24.49 -15.65
N LYS A 241 14.33 -23.26 -15.95
CA LYS A 241 14.90 -22.40 -17.00
C LYS A 241 15.96 -21.42 -16.48
N THR A 242 16.15 -21.29 -15.17
CA THR A 242 17.09 -20.30 -14.59
C THR A 242 18.52 -20.84 -14.43
N GLY A 243 18.79 -22.10 -14.81
CA GLY A 243 20.13 -22.71 -14.74
C GLY A 243 20.73 -22.79 -13.34
N ALA A 244 19.90 -22.80 -12.29
CA ALA A 244 20.34 -22.70 -10.91
C ALA A 244 20.62 -24.09 -10.29
N GLU A 245 21.88 -24.39 -9.97
CA GLU A 245 22.30 -25.63 -9.31
C GLU A 245 22.53 -25.46 -7.78
N GLY A 246 22.48 -26.56 -7.03
CA GLY A 246 22.88 -26.61 -5.61
C GLY A 246 21.94 -25.87 -4.63
N GLN A 247 22.51 -25.05 -3.74
CA GLN A 247 21.77 -24.32 -2.69
C GLN A 247 20.73 -23.34 -3.28
N ARG A 248 20.99 -22.83 -4.50
CA ARG A 248 20.04 -22.02 -5.29
C ARG A 248 18.82 -22.82 -5.77
N ALA A 249 18.93 -24.14 -5.96
CA ALA A 249 17.79 -24.99 -6.30
C ALA A 249 16.86 -25.21 -5.09
N LYS A 250 17.44 -25.35 -3.89
CA LYS A 250 16.67 -25.41 -2.62
C LYS A 250 15.98 -24.08 -2.32
N GLU A 251 16.68 -22.97 -2.52
CA GLU A 251 16.12 -21.61 -2.42
C GLU A 251 14.98 -21.40 -3.44
N GLY A 252 15.18 -21.80 -4.70
CA GLY A 252 14.17 -21.75 -5.75
C GLY A 252 12.92 -22.56 -5.46
N ALA A 253 13.05 -23.71 -4.79
CA ALA A 253 11.91 -24.53 -4.37
C ALA A 253 11.02 -23.79 -3.36
N HIS A 254 11.60 -23.02 -2.45
CA HIS A 254 10.86 -22.24 -1.45
C HIS A 254 10.33 -20.92 -2.00
N ILE A 255 11.02 -20.26 -2.93
CA ILE A 255 10.50 -19.06 -3.63
C ILE A 255 9.24 -19.43 -4.43
N ASN A 256 9.32 -20.52 -5.19
CA ASN A 256 8.16 -20.99 -5.95
C ASN A 256 7.07 -21.58 -5.07
N LYS A 257 7.34 -21.91 -3.81
CA LYS A 257 6.31 -22.41 -2.89
C LYS A 257 5.16 -21.42 -2.77
N SER A 258 5.45 -20.13 -2.55
CA SER A 258 4.41 -19.10 -2.41
C SER A 258 3.52 -18.97 -3.65
N LEU A 259 4.12 -18.94 -4.84
CA LEU A 259 3.39 -18.83 -6.12
C LEU A 259 2.71 -20.12 -6.56
N MET A 260 3.33 -21.28 -6.29
CA MET A 260 2.72 -22.59 -6.52
C MET A 260 1.48 -22.76 -5.66
N THR A 261 1.57 -22.48 -4.35
CA THR A 261 0.42 -22.51 -3.44
C THR A 261 -0.66 -21.53 -3.89
N LEU A 262 -0.30 -20.31 -4.33
CA LEU A 262 -1.25 -19.36 -4.89
C LEU A 262 -1.98 -19.96 -6.11
N GLY A 263 -1.26 -20.60 -7.02
CA GLY A 263 -1.85 -21.29 -8.17
C GLY A 263 -2.80 -22.43 -7.76
N VAL A 264 -2.45 -23.22 -6.74
CA VAL A 264 -3.30 -24.29 -6.19
C VAL A 264 -4.57 -23.72 -5.56
N VAL A 265 -4.45 -22.66 -4.76
CA VAL A 265 -5.58 -21.96 -4.12
C VAL A 265 -6.54 -21.41 -5.17
N ILE A 266 -6.04 -20.67 -6.15
CA ILE A 266 -6.85 -20.16 -7.27
C ILE A 266 -7.54 -21.30 -8.02
N ASN A 267 -6.82 -22.38 -8.31
CA ASN A 267 -7.38 -23.50 -9.05
C ASN A 267 -8.56 -24.15 -8.30
N LYS A 268 -8.37 -24.45 -7.00
CA LYS A 268 -9.44 -25.02 -6.16
C LYS A 268 -10.63 -24.08 -6.03
N LEU A 269 -10.39 -22.78 -5.84
CA LEU A 269 -11.48 -21.79 -5.75
C LEU A 269 -12.25 -21.66 -7.08
N SER A 270 -11.55 -21.75 -8.21
CA SER A 270 -12.14 -21.58 -9.55
C SER A 270 -13.02 -22.75 -10.02
N GLU A 271 -12.88 -23.93 -9.41
CA GLU A 271 -13.63 -25.15 -9.75
C GLU A 271 -14.71 -25.47 -8.70
N GLY A 272 -14.80 -24.65 -7.65
CA GLY A 272 -15.64 -24.87 -6.48
C GLY A 272 -14.93 -25.67 -5.38
N VAL A 273 -15.07 -25.20 -4.14
CA VAL A 273 -14.40 -25.79 -2.97
C VAL A 273 -14.83 -27.25 -2.72
N GLU A 274 -16.10 -27.56 -3.01
CA GLU A 274 -16.69 -28.88 -2.80
C GLU A 274 -16.20 -29.93 -3.80
N SER A 275 -15.84 -29.54 -5.03
CA SER A 275 -15.39 -30.47 -6.08
C SER A 275 -13.98 -31.01 -5.85
N LYS A 276 -13.17 -30.36 -5.00
CA LYS A 276 -11.76 -30.71 -4.73
C LYS A 276 -11.41 -30.94 -3.25
N GLY A 277 -12.37 -31.42 -2.47
CA GLY A 277 -12.14 -31.92 -1.12
C GLY A 277 -12.27 -30.88 0.00
N GLY A 278 -13.05 -29.82 -0.19
CA GLY A 278 -13.54 -28.92 0.87
C GLY A 278 -12.51 -27.95 1.48
N HIS A 279 -11.23 -28.33 1.53
CA HIS A 279 -10.18 -27.53 2.16
C HIS A 279 -9.31 -26.77 1.14
N ILE A 280 -9.19 -25.46 1.36
CA ILE A 280 -8.31 -24.57 0.59
C ILE A 280 -6.99 -24.37 1.37
N PRO A 281 -5.83 -24.70 0.78
CA PRO A 281 -4.55 -24.76 1.49
C PRO A 281 -3.90 -23.38 1.65
N TYR A 282 -4.61 -22.38 2.18
CA TYR A 282 -4.03 -21.06 2.44
C TYR A 282 -2.84 -21.15 3.38
N ARG A 283 -2.79 -22.15 4.28
CA ARG A 283 -1.74 -22.28 5.29
C ARG A 283 -0.40 -22.74 4.76
N ASP A 284 -0.34 -23.23 3.52
CA ASP A 284 0.86 -23.82 2.95
C ASP A 284 1.92 -22.77 2.60
N SER A 285 1.54 -21.50 2.40
CA SER A 285 2.49 -20.39 2.23
C SER A 285 2.10 -19.12 2.99
N LYS A 286 3.10 -18.35 3.45
CA LYS A 286 2.85 -17.07 4.15
C LYS A 286 2.06 -16.09 3.29
N LEU A 287 2.37 -16.02 2.00
CA LEU A 287 1.68 -15.17 1.05
C LEU A 287 0.18 -15.50 0.98
N THR A 288 -0.18 -16.77 0.79
CA THR A 288 -1.59 -17.16 0.65
C THR A 288 -2.38 -17.06 1.95
N ARG A 289 -1.71 -17.20 3.11
CA ARG A 289 -2.32 -16.87 4.41
C ARG A 289 -2.66 -15.39 4.51
N ILE A 290 -1.72 -14.50 4.19
CA ILE A 290 -1.93 -13.04 4.27
C ILE A 290 -3.01 -12.60 3.28
N LEU A 291 -2.98 -13.16 2.06
CA LEU A 291 -3.94 -12.83 0.99
C LEU A 291 -5.22 -13.67 1.04
N GLN A 292 -5.44 -14.47 2.08
CA GLN A 292 -6.66 -15.28 2.21
C GLN A 292 -7.95 -14.44 2.06
N PRO A 293 -8.07 -13.22 2.63
CA PRO A 293 -9.25 -12.38 2.40
C PRO A 293 -9.45 -11.97 0.94
N ALA A 294 -8.37 -11.86 0.15
CA ALA A 294 -8.39 -11.50 -1.26
C ALA A 294 -8.76 -12.66 -2.19
N LEU A 295 -8.70 -13.90 -1.71
CA LEU A 295 -8.83 -15.11 -2.51
C LEU A 295 -10.05 -15.90 -2.04
N GLY A 296 -11.25 -15.54 -2.49
CA GLY A 296 -12.52 -16.16 -2.07
C GLY A 296 -13.08 -15.63 -0.74
N GLY A 297 -12.49 -14.57 -0.18
CA GLY A 297 -12.84 -14.01 1.13
C GLY A 297 -13.49 -12.62 1.07
N ASN A 298 -13.36 -11.88 2.18
CA ASN A 298 -13.85 -10.50 2.32
C ASN A 298 -12.85 -9.48 1.77
N SER A 299 -12.84 -9.30 0.44
CA SER A 299 -12.09 -8.24 -0.25
C SER A 299 -12.59 -8.04 -1.67
N LYS A 300 -12.60 -6.79 -2.14
CA LYS A 300 -12.70 -6.46 -3.57
C LYS A 300 -11.32 -6.60 -4.19
N THR A 301 -11.17 -7.54 -5.13
CA THR A 301 -9.84 -7.93 -5.63
C THR A 301 -9.71 -7.73 -7.13
N ALA A 302 -8.59 -7.13 -7.56
CA ALA A 302 -8.15 -7.08 -8.94
C ALA A 302 -6.77 -7.73 -9.09
N ILE A 303 -6.56 -8.40 -10.21
CA ILE A 303 -5.30 -9.05 -10.56
C ILE A 303 -4.82 -8.47 -11.87
N VAL A 304 -3.63 -7.87 -11.87
CA VAL A 304 -3.02 -7.33 -13.09
C VAL A 304 -1.98 -8.34 -13.58
N CYS A 305 -2.27 -9.01 -14.68
CA CYS A 305 -1.36 -9.99 -15.26
C CYS A 305 -0.44 -9.33 -16.28
N ALA A 306 0.82 -9.11 -15.91
CA ALA A 306 1.84 -8.50 -16.75
C ALA A 306 2.56 -9.58 -17.58
N MET A 307 2.68 -9.37 -18.89
CA MET A 307 3.17 -10.36 -19.84
C MET A 307 4.18 -9.74 -20.80
N THR A 308 4.97 -10.57 -21.49
CA THR A 308 5.92 -10.12 -22.50
C THR A 308 5.49 -10.60 -23.88
N PRO A 309 5.60 -9.75 -24.92
CA PRO A 309 5.28 -10.11 -26.30
C PRO A 309 6.34 -11.02 -26.95
N ALA A 310 7.49 -11.21 -26.31
CA ALA A 310 8.61 -11.92 -26.89
C ALA A 310 8.31 -13.42 -27.07
N ALA A 311 8.56 -13.93 -28.28
CA ALA A 311 8.32 -15.33 -28.63
C ALA A 311 9.10 -16.31 -27.73
N SER A 312 10.29 -15.92 -27.26
CA SER A 312 11.10 -16.71 -26.31
C SER A 312 10.41 -16.99 -24.97
N HIS A 313 9.36 -16.23 -24.67
CA HIS A 313 8.60 -16.30 -23.41
C HIS A 313 7.14 -16.73 -23.62
N CYS A 314 6.81 -17.30 -24.79
CA CYS A 314 5.45 -17.72 -25.13
C CYS A 314 4.85 -18.71 -24.11
N GLU A 315 5.63 -19.67 -23.61
CA GLU A 315 5.16 -20.66 -22.62
C GLU A 315 4.79 -20.03 -21.26
N GLU A 316 5.56 -19.04 -20.82
CA GLU A 316 5.31 -18.35 -19.55
C GLU A 316 4.12 -17.39 -19.69
N THR A 317 3.99 -16.74 -20.84
CA THR A 317 2.81 -15.95 -21.21
C THR A 317 1.55 -16.81 -21.22
N HIS A 318 1.60 -17.98 -21.86
CA HIS A 318 0.50 -18.95 -21.86
C HIS A 318 0.15 -19.44 -20.45
N SER A 319 1.15 -19.68 -19.61
CA SER A 319 0.94 -20.06 -18.21
C SER A 319 0.26 -18.95 -17.41
N THR A 320 0.66 -17.70 -17.64
CA THR A 320 0.05 -16.50 -17.04
C THR A 320 -1.40 -16.33 -17.46
N LEU A 321 -1.70 -16.50 -18.75
CA LEU A 321 -3.06 -16.43 -19.30
C LEU A 321 -3.97 -17.50 -18.69
N LYS A 322 -3.49 -18.75 -18.56
CA LYS A 322 -4.23 -19.83 -17.90
C LYS A 322 -4.49 -19.55 -16.42
N PHE A 323 -3.50 -18.98 -15.72
CA PHE A 323 -3.68 -18.54 -14.34
C PHE A 323 -4.79 -17.47 -14.24
N ALA A 324 -4.72 -16.43 -15.07
CA ALA A 324 -5.70 -15.35 -15.10
C ALA A 324 -7.12 -15.87 -15.40
N GLN A 325 -7.26 -16.80 -16.35
CA GLN A 325 -8.56 -17.38 -16.70
C GLN A 325 -9.19 -18.17 -15.53
N ARG A 326 -8.37 -18.84 -14.72
CA ARG A 326 -8.84 -19.49 -13.48
C ARG A 326 -9.20 -18.46 -12.42
N ALA A 327 -8.33 -17.47 -12.22
CA ALA A 327 -8.53 -16.43 -11.22
C ALA A 327 -9.80 -15.62 -11.46
N LYS A 328 -10.15 -15.33 -12.72
CA LYS A 328 -11.39 -14.66 -13.13
C LYS A 328 -12.66 -15.36 -12.61
N ARG A 329 -12.62 -16.69 -12.41
CA ARG A 329 -13.77 -17.46 -11.90
C ARG A 329 -13.88 -17.49 -10.38
N VAL A 330 -12.89 -16.96 -9.65
CA VAL A 330 -12.92 -16.93 -8.19
C VAL A 330 -13.90 -15.84 -7.74
N VAL A 331 -14.88 -16.21 -6.92
CA VAL A 331 -15.90 -15.30 -6.40
C VAL A 331 -15.57 -14.91 -4.96
N ASN A 332 -15.35 -13.62 -4.72
CA ASN A 332 -15.14 -13.06 -3.39
C ASN A 332 -16.48 -12.64 -2.74
N LYS A 333 -16.52 -12.70 -1.40
CA LYS A 333 -17.66 -12.27 -0.57
C LYS A 333 -17.28 -11.01 0.22
N ALA A 334 -17.13 -9.90 -0.48
CA ALA A 334 -16.78 -8.62 0.13
C ALA A 334 -17.95 -8.02 0.90
N THR A 335 -17.72 -7.67 2.17
CA THR A 335 -18.68 -7.04 3.08
C THR A 335 -18.15 -5.70 3.57
N LYS A 336 -19.06 -4.79 3.91
CA LYS A 336 -18.68 -3.53 4.54
C LYS A 336 -18.28 -3.80 6.00
N ASN A 337 -17.12 -3.33 6.40
CA ASN A 337 -16.56 -3.56 7.71
C ASN A 337 -16.97 -2.41 8.64
N GLU A 338 -18.07 -2.60 9.35
CA GLU A 338 -18.57 -1.64 10.34
C GLU A 338 -18.35 -2.22 11.74
N VAL A 339 -17.69 -1.46 12.60
CA VAL A 339 -17.51 -1.79 14.02
C VAL A 339 -18.35 -0.79 14.81
N ALA A 340 -19.30 -1.27 15.62
CA ALA A 340 -20.09 -0.41 16.49
C ALA A 340 -19.16 0.46 17.36
N ALA A 341 -19.44 1.75 17.58
CA ALA A 341 -18.51 2.64 18.30
C ALA A 341 -18.15 2.13 19.71
N ASN A 342 -19.14 1.54 20.41
CA ASN A 342 -18.93 0.90 21.71
C ASN A 342 -18.06 -0.35 21.63
N GLY A 343 -18.00 -1.01 20.47
CA GLY A 343 -17.11 -2.12 20.16
C GLY A 343 -15.75 -1.67 19.64
N ALA A 344 -15.65 -0.59 18.87
CA ALA A 344 -14.40 -0.08 18.29
C ALA A 344 -13.54 0.60 19.35
N THR A 345 -14.14 1.47 20.19
CA THR A 345 -13.46 2.10 21.32
C THR A 345 -13.07 1.06 22.36
N ASN A 346 -13.94 0.07 22.66
CA ASN A 346 -13.58 -1.03 23.56
C ASN A 346 -12.59 -2.02 22.94
N ALA A 347 -12.64 -2.33 21.64
CA ALA A 347 -11.68 -3.23 21.00
C ALA A 347 -10.33 -2.55 20.85
N MET A 348 -10.29 -1.25 20.57
CA MET A 348 -9.07 -0.45 20.54
C MET A 348 -8.49 -0.26 21.95
N LEU A 349 -9.31 0.07 22.95
CA LEU A 349 -8.88 0.09 24.36
C LEU A 349 -8.41 -1.29 24.80
N LYS A 350 -9.11 -2.37 24.46
CA LYS A 350 -8.74 -3.74 24.82
C LYS A 350 -7.49 -4.21 24.08
N ARG A 351 -7.28 -3.77 22.83
CA ARG A 351 -6.05 -3.99 22.06
C ARG A 351 -4.88 -3.24 22.65
N GLN A 352 -5.03 -1.94 22.93
CA GLN A 352 -4.01 -1.14 23.60
C GLN A 352 -3.72 -1.66 25.01
N GLN A 353 -4.73 -2.07 25.77
CA GLN A 353 -4.57 -2.70 27.09
C GLN A 353 -3.84 -4.05 26.99
N LYS A 354 -4.15 -4.87 25.98
CA LYS A 354 -3.47 -6.16 25.76
C LYS A 354 -2.04 -5.99 25.29
N GLU A 355 -1.76 -4.95 24.50
CA GLU A 355 -0.44 -4.57 24.04
C GLU A 355 0.39 -3.97 25.18
N ILE A 356 -0.20 -3.10 26.01
CA ILE A 356 0.38 -2.64 27.28
C ILE A 356 0.66 -3.82 28.21
N ALA A 357 -0.26 -4.79 28.33
CA ALA A 357 -0.06 -5.96 29.18
C ALA A 357 1.04 -6.88 28.65
N ALA A 358 1.13 -7.08 27.34
CA ALA A 358 2.18 -7.87 26.70
C ALA A 358 3.56 -7.18 26.78
N LEU A 359 3.60 -5.85 26.63
CA LEU A 359 4.81 -5.05 26.82
C LEU A 359 5.26 -5.05 28.28
N LYS A 360 4.33 -4.94 29.23
CA LYS A 360 4.60 -5.09 30.67
C LYS A 360 5.13 -6.48 31.00
N ALA A 361 4.52 -7.53 30.44
CA ALA A 361 4.99 -8.90 30.64
C ALA A 361 6.39 -9.12 30.04
N ARG A 362 6.68 -8.59 28.84
CA ARG A 362 8.03 -8.65 28.26
C ARG A 362 9.05 -7.83 29.05
N LEU A 363 8.67 -6.68 29.60
CA LEU A 363 9.50 -5.91 30.52
C LEU A 363 9.77 -6.65 31.84
N GLU A 364 8.81 -7.46 32.32
CA GLU A 364 9.00 -8.34 33.48
C GLU A 364 9.86 -9.57 33.13
N GLU A 365 9.74 -10.12 31.92
CA GLU A 365 10.53 -11.26 31.42
C GLU A 365 11.99 -10.89 31.10
N GLU A 366 12.22 -9.70 30.54
CA GLU A 366 13.53 -9.10 30.29
C GLU A 366 14.15 -8.48 31.57
N GLY A 367 13.39 -8.46 32.67
CA GLY A 367 13.70 -7.80 33.94
C GLY A 367 14.24 -8.71 35.06
N CYS A 368 14.95 -9.81 34.74
CA CYS A 368 15.66 -10.62 35.76
C CYS A 368 17.19 -10.57 35.63
N ALA A 369 17.73 -9.40 35.26
CA ALA A 369 19.11 -9.04 35.56
C ALA A 369 19.06 -7.80 36.46
N LYS A 370 19.08 -8.03 37.79
CA LYS A 370 19.14 -7.05 38.89
C LYS A 370 19.22 -5.58 38.43
N VAL A 371 18.07 -4.97 38.18
CA VAL A 371 18.02 -3.53 37.95
C VAL A 371 18.12 -2.87 39.32
N ASP A 372 19.22 -2.17 39.56
CA ASP A 372 19.50 -1.46 40.80
C ASP A 372 18.33 -0.51 41.10
N ASP A 373 17.66 -0.68 42.25
CA ASP A 373 16.47 0.11 42.61
C ASP A 373 16.75 1.63 42.57
N LYS A 374 18.02 2.01 42.80
CA LYS A 374 18.50 3.39 42.66
C LYS A 374 18.45 3.91 41.22
N ALA A 375 18.66 3.06 40.21
CA ALA A 375 18.58 3.45 38.80
C ALA A 375 17.13 3.65 38.35
N ILE A 376 16.20 2.85 38.87
CA ILE A 376 14.75 3.03 38.64
C ILE A 376 14.27 4.31 39.31
N GLU A 377 14.72 4.61 40.53
CA GLU A 377 14.38 5.85 41.24
C GLU A 377 14.95 7.10 40.53
N ALA A 378 16.18 7.01 40.00
CA ALA A 378 16.78 8.06 39.20
C ALA A 378 16.04 8.29 37.86
N LEU A 379 15.60 7.22 37.19
CA LEU A 379 14.78 7.30 35.97
C LEU A 379 13.40 7.89 36.25
N ARG A 380 12.76 7.53 37.38
CA ARG A 380 11.48 8.12 37.80
C ARG A 380 11.60 9.60 38.11
N ARG A 381 12.70 10.05 38.73
CA ARG A 381 12.98 11.49 38.93
C ARG A 381 13.19 12.23 37.61
N ARG A 382 13.98 11.66 36.69
CA ARG A 382 14.17 12.24 35.35
C ARG A 382 12.88 12.31 34.55
N LEU A 383 12.01 11.30 34.64
CA LEU A 383 10.71 11.30 33.98
C LEU A 383 9.80 12.41 34.55
N ALA A 384 9.77 12.56 35.88
CA ALA A 384 9.01 13.64 36.53
C ALA A 384 9.54 15.04 36.22
N GLU A 385 10.86 15.20 36.04
CA GLU A 385 11.47 16.45 35.59
C GLU A 385 11.12 16.75 34.11
N ALA A 386 11.21 15.74 33.24
CA ALA A 386 10.83 15.88 31.83
C ALA A 386 9.33 16.17 31.65
N ASP A 387 8.45 15.57 32.45
CA ASP A 387 7.02 15.86 32.44
C ASP A 387 6.72 17.30 32.91
N ARG A 388 7.47 17.80 33.90
CA ARG A 388 7.37 19.20 34.32
C ARG A 388 7.85 20.15 33.23
N GLU A 389 8.97 19.85 32.59
CA GLU A 389 9.53 20.65 31.50
C GLU A 389 8.59 20.67 30.29
N LYS A 390 8.00 19.52 29.94
CA LYS A 390 6.98 19.40 28.89
C LYS A 390 5.74 20.23 29.20
N ASN A 391 5.25 20.21 30.45
CA ASN A 391 4.10 21.03 30.86
C ASN A 391 4.42 22.53 30.82
N LEU A 392 5.63 22.92 31.23
CA LEU A 392 6.12 24.30 31.11
C LEU A 392 6.23 24.74 29.63
N MET A 393 6.70 23.86 28.76
CA MET A 393 6.81 24.14 27.33
C MET A 393 5.44 24.21 26.65
N ALA A 394 4.47 23.39 27.07
CA ALA A 394 3.09 23.46 26.60
C ALA A 394 2.42 24.80 26.98
N LEU A 395 2.60 25.25 28.23
CA LEU A 395 2.11 26.56 28.68
C LEU A 395 2.79 27.72 27.91
N ALA A 396 4.08 27.60 27.61
CA ALA A 396 4.80 28.60 26.80
C ALA A 396 4.34 28.63 25.33
N LEU A 397 3.91 27.49 24.79
CA LEU A 397 3.32 27.40 23.46
C LEU A 397 1.92 28.00 23.41
N GLU A 398 1.08 27.75 24.41
CA GLU A 398 -0.26 28.37 24.52
C GLU A 398 -0.17 29.91 24.62
N ASP A 399 0.74 30.43 25.48
CA ASP A 399 0.99 31.88 25.58
C ASP A 399 1.58 32.46 24.27
N GLY A 400 2.39 31.67 23.55
CA GLY A 400 2.90 32.03 22.23
C GLY A 400 1.81 32.11 21.15
N GLU A 401 0.86 31.17 21.16
CA GLU A 401 -0.28 31.13 20.24
C GLU A 401 -1.27 32.27 20.50
N GLU A 402 -1.54 32.63 21.76
CA GLU A 402 -2.36 33.80 22.10
C GLU A 402 -1.71 35.10 21.60
N LYS A 403 -0.41 35.28 21.86
CA LYS A 403 0.34 36.46 21.35
C LYS A 403 0.42 36.50 19.83
N ALA A 404 0.46 35.35 19.16
CA ALA A 404 0.43 35.27 17.70
C ALA A 404 -0.93 35.70 17.15
N LYS A 405 -2.04 35.24 17.74
CA LYS A 405 -3.40 35.68 17.38
C LYS A 405 -3.60 37.18 17.58
N GLU A 406 -3.11 37.74 18.68
CA GLU A 406 -3.15 39.20 18.91
C GLU A 406 -2.37 39.98 17.86
N ARG A 407 -1.19 39.49 17.46
CA ARG A 407 -0.39 40.11 16.39
C ARG A 407 -1.10 40.02 15.04
N GLU A 408 -1.70 38.88 14.72
CA GLU A 408 -2.42 38.66 13.46
C GLU A 408 -3.67 39.56 13.36
N ALA A 409 -4.43 39.70 14.45
CA ALA A 409 -5.54 40.64 14.52
C ALA A 409 -5.09 42.09 14.30
N LYS A 410 -3.94 42.48 14.87
CA LYS A 410 -3.38 43.83 14.73
C LYS A 410 -2.82 44.09 13.33
N ILE A 411 -2.26 43.08 12.68
CA ILE A 411 -1.84 43.14 11.27
C ILE A 411 -3.07 43.35 10.38
N SER A 412 -4.14 42.60 10.59
CA SER A 412 -5.39 42.75 9.82
C SER A 412 -6.01 44.14 9.97
N GLU A 413 -6.00 44.72 11.18
CA GLU A 413 -6.47 46.10 11.41
C GLU A 413 -5.59 47.14 10.69
N LEU A 414 -4.27 46.95 10.68
CA LEU A 414 -3.35 47.84 9.97
C LEU A 414 -3.50 47.73 8.45
N GLU A 415 -3.71 46.52 7.91
CA GLU A 415 -3.98 46.30 6.48
C GLU A 415 -5.28 47.01 6.04
N ALA A 416 -6.32 46.98 6.87
CA ALA A 416 -7.56 47.70 6.60
C ALA A 416 -7.33 49.23 6.55
N LYS A 417 -6.58 49.79 7.50
CA LYS A 417 -6.23 51.22 7.50
C LYS A 417 -5.36 51.63 6.32
N VAL A 418 -4.40 50.78 5.93
CA VAL A 418 -3.56 51.01 4.73
C VAL A 418 -4.41 51.04 3.48
N LYS A 419 -5.41 50.17 3.38
CA LYS A 419 -6.36 50.17 2.26
C LYS A 419 -7.19 51.45 2.21
N GLU A 420 -7.77 51.86 3.33
CA GLU A 420 -8.53 53.13 3.42
C GLU A 420 -7.69 54.36 3.04
N LEU A 421 -6.44 54.42 3.51
CA LEU A 421 -5.52 55.51 3.16
C LEU A 421 -5.13 55.49 1.66
N ASN A 422 -4.94 54.32 1.07
CA ASN A 422 -4.67 54.20 -0.36
C ASN A 422 -5.86 54.61 -1.21
N ASP A 423 -7.07 54.23 -0.80
CA ASP A 423 -8.31 54.62 -1.50
C ASP A 423 -8.50 56.15 -1.42
N ALA A 424 -8.30 56.76 -0.25
CA ALA A 424 -8.34 58.22 -0.07
C ALA A 424 -7.24 58.96 -0.87
N LEU A 425 -6.04 58.38 -0.97
CA LEU A 425 -4.94 58.93 -1.77
C LEU A 425 -5.26 58.86 -3.28
N ASN A 426 -5.87 57.77 -3.74
CA ASN A 426 -6.28 57.63 -5.13
C ASN A 426 -7.42 58.61 -5.48
N GLU A 427 -8.37 58.82 -4.56
CA GLU A 427 -9.41 59.84 -4.73
C GLU A 427 -8.83 61.27 -4.75
N ALA A 428 -7.83 61.57 -3.92
CA ALA A 428 -7.16 62.87 -3.93
C ALA A 428 -6.40 63.11 -5.23
N LYS A 429 -5.67 62.10 -5.73
CA LYS A 429 -4.97 62.17 -7.03
C LYS A 429 -5.92 62.35 -8.20
N ALA A 430 -7.07 61.69 -8.18
CA ALA A 430 -8.09 61.85 -9.22
C ALA A 430 -8.69 63.27 -9.21
N ARG A 431 -8.79 63.93 -8.05
CA ARG A 431 -9.23 65.33 -7.94
C ARG A 431 -8.16 66.31 -8.42
N ASP A 432 -6.89 66.06 -8.13
CA ASP A 432 -5.79 66.89 -8.64
C ASP A 432 -5.63 66.77 -10.18
N GLU A 433 -5.94 65.61 -10.79
CA GLU A 433 -5.95 65.43 -12.25
C GLU A 433 -7.18 66.08 -12.94
N GLU A 434 -8.29 66.31 -12.23
CA GLU A 434 -9.45 67.06 -12.75
C GLU A 434 -9.30 68.58 -12.60
N GLU A 435 -8.41 69.08 -11.73
CA GLU A 435 -8.15 70.51 -11.51
C GLU A 435 -7.01 71.11 -12.37
N ASP A 436 -6.32 70.32 -13.21
CA ASP A 436 -5.33 70.84 -14.17
C ASP A 436 -5.77 70.71 -15.64
N PRO A 437 -6.65 71.60 -16.14
CA PRO A 437 -6.94 71.71 -17.55
C PRO A 437 -6.17 72.87 -18.17
N HIS A 438 -4.82 72.86 -18.24
CA HIS A 438 -4.12 73.74 -19.19
C HIS A 438 -2.72 73.30 -19.65
#